data_AF-A0A268FD55-F1
#
_entry.id   AF-A0A268FD55-F1
#
_cell.length_a   1.000
_cell.length_b   1.000
_cell.length_c   1.000
_cell.angle_alpha   90.00
_cell.angle_beta   90.00
_cell.angle_gamma   90.00
#
_symmetry.space_group_name_H-M   'P 1'
#
loop_
_entity.id
_entity.type
_entity.pdbx_description
1 polymer ?
#
loop_
_entity_poly.entity_id
_entity_poly.type
_entity_poly.pdbx_seq_one_letter_code
_entity_poly.pdbx_strand_id
1 'polypeptide(L)'
;MNGIAKTPKLPYYAVIFSSQRTEGDKGYGKMAEKMVELASQQEGFLGVESARDEGLGITVSYWDSLEAIKNWKENSVHLAAQKLGKKEWYQSFALRVCKVERDNFFEM
;
A
#
# COMPACT_ATOMS: atom_id res chain seq x y z
N MET A 1 -6.09 -11.13 0.02
CA MET A 1 -7.36 -10.41 0.18
C MET A 1 -7.87 -10.08 -1.20
N ASN A 2 -8.94 -10.73 -1.66
CA ASN A 2 -9.57 -10.45 -2.95
C ASN A 2 -10.83 -9.64 -2.68
N GLY A 3 -10.87 -8.39 -3.12
CA GLY A 3 -12.06 -7.54 -3.01
C GLY A 3 -11.73 -6.06 -2.93
N ILE A 4 -12.72 -5.23 -3.22
CA ILE A 4 -12.69 -3.77 -3.04
C ILE A 4 -12.73 -3.51 -1.53
N ALA A 5 -11.82 -2.67 -1.02
CA ALA A 5 -11.77 -2.34 0.39
C ALA A 5 -13.02 -1.56 0.80
N LYS A 6 -13.81 -2.10 1.74
CA LYS A 6 -15.01 -1.44 2.27
C LYS A 6 -14.60 -0.44 3.34
N THR A 7 -14.21 0.76 2.93
CA THR A 7 -13.81 1.83 3.85
C THR A 7 -15.00 2.38 4.63
N PRO A 8 -14.82 2.74 5.91
CA PRO A 8 -15.92 3.14 6.79
C PRO A 8 -16.35 4.59 6.57
N LYS A 9 -15.87 5.53 7.39
CA LYS A 9 -16.37 6.91 7.45
C LYS A 9 -15.44 7.87 6.72
N LEU A 10 -16.03 8.72 5.88
CA LEU A 10 -15.35 9.87 5.27
C LEU A 10 -15.15 11.04 6.27
N PRO A 11 -14.14 11.89 6.07
CA PRO A 11 -13.04 11.68 5.15
C PRO A 11 -12.01 10.70 5.74
N TYR A 12 -11.32 9.99 4.86
CA TYR A 12 -10.15 9.17 5.20
C TYR A 12 -9.02 9.46 4.21
N TYR A 13 -7.90 8.77 4.32
CA TYR A 13 -6.73 8.95 3.46
C TYR A 13 -6.43 7.70 2.64
N ALA A 14 -5.95 7.91 1.42
CA ALA A 14 -5.42 6.88 0.55
C ALA A 14 -3.92 7.12 0.33
N VAL A 15 -3.11 6.09 0.59
CA VAL A 15 -1.69 6.05 0.25
C VAL A 15 -1.54 5.19 -1.00
N ILE A 16 -1.19 5.83 -2.11
CA ILE A 16 -1.04 5.20 -3.41
C ILE A 16 0.45 5.01 -3.69
N PHE A 17 0.86 3.75 -3.78
CA PHE A 17 2.21 3.35 -4.17
C PHE A 17 2.18 2.75 -5.58
N SER A 18 2.73 3.49 -6.54
CA SER A 18 2.91 3.03 -7.93
C SER A 18 4.35 2.63 -8.13
N SER A 19 4.62 1.46 -8.72
CA SER A 19 5.98 0.94 -8.87
C SER A 19 6.18 0.16 -10.16
N GLN A 20 7.34 0.36 -10.79
CA GLN A 20 7.88 -0.50 -11.85
C GLN A 20 8.99 -1.36 -11.25
N ARG A 21 8.93 -2.66 -11.51
CA ARG A 21 9.88 -3.62 -10.95
C ARG A 21 11.04 -3.85 -11.90
N THR A 22 12.20 -4.16 -11.33
CA THR A 22 13.30 -4.79 -12.06
C THR A 22 12.91 -6.23 -12.42
N GLU A 23 13.57 -6.80 -13.43
CA GLU A 23 13.32 -8.19 -13.83
C GLU A 23 13.69 -9.18 -12.71
N GLY A 24 12.89 -10.25 -12.61
CA GLY A 24 13.02 -11.31 -11.61
C GLY A 24 12.26 -11.04 -10.31
N ASP A 25 11.65 -12.07 -9.72
CA ASP A 25 10.86 -11.86 -8.52
C ASP A 25 11.71 -11.48 -7.30
N LYS A 26 12.89 -12.11 -7.17
CA LYS A 26 13.88 -11.86 -6.11
C LYS A 26 13.29 -11.80 -4.68
N GLY A 27 12.20 -12.54 -4.42
CA GLY A 27 11.53 -12.58 -3.11
C GLY A 27 10.59 -11.41 -2.81
N TYR A 28 10.32 -10.56 -3.81
CA TYR A 28 9.42 -9.42 -3.69
C TYR A 28 8.01 -9.83 -3.27
N GLY A 29 7.43 -10.87 -3.88
CA GLY A 29 6.05 -11.28 -3.59
C GLY A 29 5.83 -11.56 -2.11
N LYS A 30 6.73 -12.35 -1.50
CA LYS A 30 6.69 -12.66 -0.06
C LYS A 30 6.85 -11.42 0.82
N MET A 31 7.73 -10.50 0.43
CA MET A 31 7.89 -9.24 1.19
C MET A 31 6.64 -8.36 1.05
N ALA A 32 6.07 -8.25 -0.14
CA ALA A 32 4.86 -7.47 -0.39
C ALA A 32 3.67 -7.99 0.44
N GLU A 33 3.47 -9.31 0.47
CA GLU A 33 2.46 -9.94 1.34
C GLU A 33 2.68 -9.63 2.81
N LYS A 34 3.92 -9.76 3.29
CA LYS A 34 4.27 -9.44 4.68
C LYS A 34 4.07 -7.96 5.01
N MET A 35 4.34 -7.06 4.07
CA MET A 35 4.11 -5.63 4.25
C MET A 35 2.61 -5.30 4.37
N VAL A 36 1.77 -5.98 3.59
CA VAL A 36 0.31 -5.88 3.71
C VAL A 36 -0.18 -6.42 5.05
N GLU A 37 0.32 -7.57 5.47
CA GLU A 37 -0.03 -8.18 6.76
C GLU A 37 0.31 -7.24 7.92
N LEU A 38 1.51 -6.67 7.94
CA LEU A 38 1.92 -5.73 8.99
C LEU A 38 1.14 -4.41 8.96
N ALA A 39 0.84 -3.89 7.76
CA ALA A 39 -0.02 -2.71 7.63
C ALA A 39 -1.41 -2.97 8.22
N SER A 40 -1.96 -4.18 8.01
CA SER A 40 -3.29 -4.56 8.52
C SER A 40 -3.38 -4.64 10.04
N GLN A 41 -2.24 -4.70 10.74
CA GLN A 41 -2.16 -4.69 12.20
C GLN A 41 -2.02 -3.28 12.79
N GLN A 42 -1.83 -2.26 11.96
CA GLN A 42 -1.66 -0.89 12.44
C GLN A 42 -3.02 -0.29 12.82
N GLU A 43 -3.03 0.45 13.92
CA GLU A 43 -4.18 1.29 14.26
C GLU A 43 -4.44 2.29 13.14
N GLY A 44 -5.72 2.45 12.78
CA GLY A 44 -6.16 3.32 11.71
C GLY A 44 -6.04 2.76 10.29
N PHE A 45 -5.58 1.52 10.10
CA PHE A 45 -5.64 0.85 8.80
C PHE A 45 -7.07 0.46 8.43
N LEU A 46 -7.52 0.82 7.24
CA LEU A 46 -8.90 0.62 6.77
C LEU A 46 -9.03 -0.43 5.66
N GLY A 47 -7.92 -0.82 5.04
CA GLY A 47 -7.90 -1.79 3.95
C GLY A 47 -6.80 -1.53 2.93
N VAL A 48 -6.66 -2.45 1.98
CA VAL A 48 -5.70 -2.34 0.89
C VAL A 48 -6.24 -2.97 -0.38
N GLU A 49 -5.92 -2.35 -1.50
CA GLU A 49 -6.15 -2.86 -2.84
C GLU A 49 -4.80 -2.92 -3.55
N SER A 50 -4.54 -4.01 -4.26
CA SER A 50 -3.31 -4.17 -5.04
C SER A 50 -3.62 -4.81 -6.37
N ALA A 51 -3.14 -4.18 -7.44
CA ALA A 51 -3.23 -4.68 -8.79
C ALA A 51 -1.87 -4.54 -9.46
N ARG A 52 -1.52 -5.52 -10.28
CA ARG A 52 -0.26 -5.54 -10.99
C ARG A 52 -0.44 -6.13 -12.37
N ASP A 53 0.20 -5.48 -13.34
CA ASP A 53 0.39 -5.96 -14.70
C ASP A 53 1.89 -6.07 -15.01
N GLU A 54 2.25 -6.48 -16.22
CA GLU A 54 3.63 -6.73 -16.66
C GLU A 54 4.57 -5.53 -16.44
N GLY A 55 4.05 -4.29 -16.54
CA GLY A 55 4.86 -3.07 -16.37
C GLY A 55 4.67 -2.35 -15.03
N LEU A 56 3.43 -2.16 -14.59
CA LEU A 56 3.09 -1.28 -13.47
C LEU A 56 2.35 -2.04 -12.38
N GLY A 57 2.81 -1.88 -11.15
CA GLY A 57 2.05 -2.27 -9.95
C GLY A 57 1.54 -1.07 -9.20
N ILE A 58 0.28 -1.13 -8.77
CA ILE A 58 -0.34 -0.14 -7.91
C ILE A 58 -0.80 -0.83 -6.63
N THR A 59 -0.45 -0.25 -5.50
CA THR A 59 -1.01 -0.63 -4.20
C THR A 59 -1.59 0.61 -3.55
N VAL A 60 -2.87 0.56 -3.21
CA VAL A 60 -3.59 1.63 -2.50
C VAL A 60 -3.92 1.10 -1.12
N SER A 61 -3.42 1.76 -0.08
CA SER A 61 -3.80 1.47 1.31
C SER A 61 -4.61 2.62 1.87
N TYR A 62 -5.64 2.30 2.66
CA TYR A 62 -6.58 3.25 3.20
C TYR A 62 -6.38 3.40 4.70
N TRP A 63 -6.47 4.64 5.19
CA TRP A 63 -6.10 5.01 6.55
C TRP A 63 -7.03 6.08 7.11
N ASP A 64 -7.35 6.02 8.40
CA ASP A 64 -8.24 7.01 9.02
C ASP A 64 -7.61 8.40 9.19
N SER A 65 -6.28 8.48 9.24
CA SER A 65 -5.57 9.69 9.63
C SER A 65 -4.15 9.75 9.05
N LEU A 66 -3.62 10.97 8.92
CA LEU A 66 -2.22 11.19 8.58
C LEU A 66 -1.27 10.69 9.67
N GLU A 67 -1.73 10.64 10.93
CA GLU A 67 -0.97 10.12 12.05
C GLU A 67 -0.77 8.60 11.92
N ALA A 68 -1.84 7.84 11.62
CA ALA A 68 -1.73 6.41 11.34
C ALA A 68 -0.77 6.12 10.18
N ILE A 69 -0.83 6.91 9.10
CA ILE A 69 0.10 6.80 7.96
C ILE A 69 1.55 7.06 8.40
N LYS A 70 1.77 8.08 9.24
CA LYS A 70 3.10 8.42 9.75
C LYS A 70 3.65 7.29 10.62
N ASN A 71 2.85 6.78 11.56
CA ASN A 71 3.22 5.67 12.44
C ASN A 71 3.58 4.42 11.63
N TRP A 72 2.81 4.13 10.57
CA TRP A 72 3.13 3.03 9.66
C TRP A 72 4.44 3.25 8.91
N LYS A 73 4.69 4.46 8.38
CA LYS A 73 5.95 4.79 7.68
C LYS A 73 7.17 4.61 8.59
N GLU A 74 7.03 4.93 9.88
CA GLU A 74 8.06 4.82 10.91
C GLU A 74 8.24 3.38 11.41
N ASN A 75 7.35 2.45 11.03
CA ASN A 75 7.50 1.03 11.36
C ASN A 75 8.80 0.46 10.76
N SER A 76 9.64 -0.08 11.63
CA SER A 76 11.00 -0.55 11.34
C SER A 76 11.08 -1.58 10.20
N VAL A 77 10.04 -2.38 9.97
CA VAL A 77 9.99 -3.35 8.85
C VAL A 77 9.81 -2.65 7.50
N HIS A 78 9.04 -1.56 7.46
CA HIS A 78 8.89 -0.72 6.27
C HIS A 78 10.21 -0.04 5.88
N LEU A 79 11.01 0.38 6.87
CA LEU A 79 12.34 0.95 6.64
C LEU A 79 13.34 -0.07 6.09
N ALA A 80 13.31 -1.32 6.58
CA ALA A 80 14.16 -2.39 6.07
C ALA A 80 13.76 -2.81 4.64
N ALA A 81 12.45 -2.93 4.37
CA ALA A 81 11.92 -3.22 3.03
C ALA A 81 12.21 -2.08 2.03
N GLN A 82 12.17 -0.82 2.45
CA GLN A 82 12.56 0.31 1.60
C GLN A 82 14.04 0.29 1.20
N LYS A 83 14.93 -0.06 2.15
CA LYS A 83 16.38 -0.15 1.88
C LYS A 83 16.73 -1.31 0.94
N LEU A 84 16.09 -2.47 1.11
CA LEU A 84 16.29 -3.63 0.23
C LEU A 84 15.64 -3.40 -1.14
N GLY A 85 14.42 -2.86 -1.16
CA GLY A 85 13.63 -2.69 -2.38
C GLY A 85 14.19 -1.65 -3.34
N LYS A 86 14.74 -0.54 -2.85
CA LYS A 86 15.41 0.47 -3.70
C LYS A 86 16.65 -0.08 -4.42
N LYS A 87 17.26 -1.14 -3.90
CA LYS A 87 18.50 -1.71 -4.46
C LYS A 87 18.22 -2.84 -5.45
N GLU A 88 17.15 -3.62 -5.23
CA GLU A 88 16.96 -4.89 -5.95
C GLU A 88 15.65 -5.02 -6.73
N TRP A 89 14.57 -4.32 -6.33
CA TRP A 89 13.21 -4.63 -6.77
C TRP A 89 12.50 -3.54 -7.57
N TYR A 90 12.93 -2.28 -7.47
CA TYR A 90 12.25 -1.17 -8.13
C TYR A 90 13.16 -0.46 -9.11
N GLN A 91 12.73 -0.37 -10.36
CA GLN A 91 13.33 0.52 -11.34
C GLN A 91 12.87 1.97 -11.10
N SER A 92 11.60 2.15 -10.76
CA SER A 92 11.01 3.44 -10.42
C SER A 92 9.80 3.24 -9.49
N PHE A 93 9.49 4.23 -8.66
CA PHE A 93 8.25 4.25 -7.89
C PHE A 93 7.80 5.69 -7.57
N ALA A 94 6.52 5.85 -7.26
CA ALA A 94 5.93 7.07 -6.74
C ALA A 94 5.02 6.73 -5.54
N LEU A 95 5.03 7.61 -4.53
CA LEU A 95 4.13 7.53 -3.38
C LEU A 95 3.32 8.82 -3.28
N ARG A 96 2.00 8.70 -3.21
CA ARG A 96 1.06 9.82 -3.07
C ARG A 96 0.18 9.58 -1.87
N VAL A 97 -0.08 10.64 -1.10
CA VAL A 97 -1.03 10.62 0.01
C VAL A 97 -2.16 11.58 -0.34
N CYS A 98 -3.38 11.05 -0.43
CA CYS A 98 -4.56 11.78 -0.85
C CYS A 98 -5.63 11.72 0.25
N LYS A 99 -6.41 12.78 0.41
CA LYS A 99 -7.61 12.77 1.24
C LYS A 99 -8.80 12.36 0.38
N VAL A 100 -9.52 11.34 0.80
CA VAL A 100 -10.75 10.89 0.16
C VAL A 100 -11.91 11.61 0.83
N GLU A 101 -12.52 12.52 0.08
CA GLU A 101 -13.67 13.32 0.52
C GLU A 101 -15.00 12.64 0.17
N ARG A 102 -15.00 11.70 -0.79
CA ARG A 102 -16.17 10.96 -1.28
C ARG A 102 -15.78 9.58 -1.79
N ASP A 103 -16.60 8.58 -1.53
CA ASP A 103 -16.57 7.24 -2.11
C ASP A 103 -17.99 6.69 -2.34
N ASN A 104 -18.11 5.65 -3.16
CA ASN A 104 -19.37 4.96 -3.42
C ASN A 104 -19.09 3.51 -3.84
N PHE A 105 -19.91 2.56 -3.37
CA PHE A 105 -19.73 1.14 -3.63
C PHE A 105 -20.94 0.59 -4.39
N PHE A 106 -20.68 -0.28 -5.38
CA PHE A 106 -21.70 -1.00 -6.12
C PHE A 106 -21.41 -2.50 -6.03
N GLU A 107 -22.46 -3.30 -5.85
CA GLU A 107 -22.43 -4.76 -5.80
C GLU A 107 -23.71 -5.26 -6.48
N MET A 108 -23.58 -6.25 -7.38
CA MET A 108 -24.70 -6.79 -8.16
C MET A 108 -25.45 -7.87 -7.39
#